data_AF-A0A3B3RCX4-F1
#
_entry.id   AF-A0A3B3RCX4-F1
#
_cell.length_a   1.000
_cell.length_b   1.000
_cell.length_c   1.000
_cell.angle_alpha   90.00
_cell.angle_beta   90.00
_cell.angle_gamma   90.00
#
_symmetry.space_group_name_H-M   'P 1'
#
loop_
_entity.id
_entity.type
_entity.pdbx_description
1 polymer ?
#
loop_
_entity_poly.entity_id
_entity_poly.type
_entity_poly.pdbx_seq_one_letter_code
_entity_poly.pdbx_strand_id
1 'polypeptide(L)'
;MVVMAMQILGLLMGLVSWTLELSSTSSHVWKVKSHADAVTTSTWQFQGLWMHCAATAVGAIQCHRYKTVLGLPGYIQACRALMITSVLLGLFGVIISLLGMKFIKIGHISDHLKAKIATFGGIMLLLSGASSLTAVSWYASQVIQDFYNPLGGSLKFELGPGLYIGWGGASLAILGGALLCGSCRGSSTELPTGYDYTYSVNSQRQKICAPALSTNAYV
;
A
#
# COMPACT_ATOMS: atom_id res chain seq x y z
N MET A 1 -9.58 24.27 5.83
CA MET A 1 -10.09 23.63 4.59
C MET A 1 -9.04 22.73 3.95
N VAL A 2 -7.82 23.22 3.67
CA VAL A 2 -6.74 22.45 3.01
C VAL A 2 -6.41 21.12 3.69
N VAL A 3 -6.23 21.09 5.02
CA VAL A 3 -5.90 19.86 5.77
C VAL A 3 -6.97 18.78 5.61
N MET A 4 -8.26 19.15 5.62
CA MET A 4 -9.34 18.17 5.42
C MET A 4 -9.38 17.66 3.99
N ALA A 5 -9.09 18.52 2.99
CA ALA A 5 -8.98 18.10 1.60
C ALA A 5 -7.82 17.12 1.39
N MET A 6 -6.66 17.36 2.00
CA MET A 6 -5.51 16.43 1.95
C MET A 6 -5.83 15.09 2.61
N GLN A 7 -6.54 15.08 3.74
CA GLN A 7 -6.97 13.84 4.41
C GLN A 7 -7.95 13.03 3.55
N ILE A 8 -8.97 13.68 2.98
CA ILE A 8 -9.95 13.01 2.11
C ILE A 8 -9.27 12.48 0.86
N LEU A 9 -8.43 13.30 0.20
CA LEU A 9 -7.71 12.90 -1.00
C LEU A 9 -6.76 11.73 -0.72
N GLY A 10 -5.99 11.81 0.37
CA GLY A 10 -5.07 10.75 0.78
C GLY A 10 -5.80 9.43 1.08
N LEU A 11 -6.97 9.49 1.73
CA LEU A 11 -7.80 8.32 1.96
C LEU A 11 -8.36 7.73 0.65
N LEU A 12 -8.86 8.57 -0.26
CA LEU A 12 -9.37 8.11 -1.56
C LEU A 12 -8.26 7.42 -2.37
N MET A 13 -7.06 8.02 -2.40
CA MET A 13 -5.89 7.39 -3.00
C MET A 13 -5.54 6.07 -2.32
N GLY A 14 -5.61 5.99 -0.99
CA GLY A 14 -5.43 4.77 -0.22
C GLY A 14 -6.43 3.66 -0.59
N LEU A 15 -7.72 3.99 -0.68
CA LEU A 15 -8.77 3.04 -1.07
C LEU A 15 -8.57 2.51 -2.50
N VAL A 16 -8.28 3.39 -3.45
CA VAL A 16 -8.00 3.00 -4.84
C VAL A 16 -6.71 2.18 -4.91
N SER A 17 -5.67 2.55 -4.16
CA SER A 17 -4.43 1.79 -4.14
C SER A 17 -4.63 0.36 -3.65
N TRP A 18 -5.42 0.17 -2.59
CA TRP A 18 -5.70 -1.14 -2.03
C TRP A 18 -6.45 -2.05 -3.01
N THR A 19 -7.43 -1.52 -3.75
CA THR A 19 -8.15 -2.32 -4.77
C THR A 19 -7.27 -2.65 -5.98
N LEU A 20 -6.37 -1.75 -6.38
CA LEU A 20 -5.39 -1.99 -7.44
C LEU A 20 -4.36 -3.04 -7.02
N GLU A 21 -3.83 -2.99 -5.80
CA GLU A 21 -2.91 -4.00 -5.25
C GLU A 21 -3.58 -5.37 -5.16
N LEU A 22 -4.85 -5.43 -4.73
CA LEU A 22 -5.63 -6.66 -4.72
C LEU A 22 -5.84 -7.22 -6.14
N SER A 23 -6.14 -6.35 -7.11
CA SER A 23 -6.33 -6.72 -8.52
C SER A 23 -5.02 -7.19 -9.17
N SER A 24 -3.90 -6.53 -8.88
CA SER A 24 -2.57 -6.96 -9.33
C SER A 24 -2.22 -8.33 -8.73
N THR A 25 -2.49 -8.53 -7.44
CA THR A 25 -2.23 -9.81 -6.75
C THR A 25 -3.07 -10.96 -7.31
N SER A 26 -4.34 -10.72 -7.64
CA SER A 26 -5.23 -11.75 -8.20
C SER A 26 -5.01 -11.97 -9.70
N SER A 27 -4.40 -11.01 -10.41
CA SER A 27 -4.15 -11.09 -11.84
C SER A 27 -3.36 -12.33 -12.23
N HIS A 28 -3.85 -13.01 -13.27
CA HIS A 28 -3.21 -14.17 -13.88
C HIS A 28 -2.18 -13.79 -14.96
N VAL A 29 -1.95 -12.49 -15.20
CA VAL A 29 -1.13 -12.00 -16.31
C VAL A 29 -0.06 -11.01 -15.82
N TRP A 30 0.98 -11.55 -15.19
CA TRP A 30 2.16 -10.80 -14.75
C TRP A 30 3.27 -10.79 -15.80
N LYS A 31 3.38 -11.85 -16.59
CA LYS A 31 4.24 -11.91 -17.78
C LYS A 31 3.57 -12.68 -18.91
N VAL A 32 3.87 -12.31 -20.14
CA VAL A 32 3.31 -12.89 -21.36
C VAL A 32 4.45 -13.34 -22.25
N LYS A 33 4.34 -14.47 -22.94
CA LYS A 33 5.38 -14.94 -23.86
C LYS A 33 5.45 -14.04 -25.09
N SER A 34 6.66 -13.63 -25.48
CA SER A 34 6.92 -12.82 -26.67
C SER A 34 6.78 -13.65 -27.94
N HIS A 35 6.29 -13.02 -29.02
CA HIS A 35 5.97 -13.65 -30.30
C HIS A 35 7.17 -13.83 -31.25
N ALA A 36 8.38 -13.47 -30.80
CA ALA A 36 9.48 -13.21 -31.71
C ALA A 36 10.06 -14.45 -32.45
N ASP A 37 9.99 -15.69 -31.92
CA ASP A 37 10.84 -16.77 -32.47
C ASP A 37 10.25 -18.21 -32.46
N ALA A 38 8.93 -18.42 -32.32
CA ALA A 38 8.37 -19.79 -32.23
C ALA A 38 7.50 -20.19 -33.43
N VAL A 39 8.15 -20.72 -34.47
CA VAL A 39 7.53 -21.21 -35.73
C VAL A 39 6.75 -22.53 -35.57
N THR A 40 6.64 -23.13 -34.37
CA THR A 40 6.11 -24.51 -34.25
C THR A 40 5.06 -24.74 -33.17
N THR A 41 4.54 -23.72 -32.48
CA THR A 41 3.39 -23.93 -31.59
C THR A 41 2.58 -22.65 -31.42
N SER A 42 1.36 -22.66 -31.99
CA SER A 42 0.38 -21.58 -31.93
C SER A 42 -0.29 -21.50 -30.55
N THR A 43 0.53 -21.36 -29.50
CA THR A 43 0.09 -21.33 -28.10
C THR A 43 0.56 -20.06 -27.39
N TRP A 44 -0.38 -19.26 -26.91
CA TRP A 44 -0.18 -18.04 -26.14
C TRP A 44 0.02 -18.41 -24.66
N GLN A 45 1.20 -18.15 -24.11
CA GLN A 45 1.51 -18.50 -22.72
C GLN A 45 1.53 -17.23 -21.87
N PHE A 46 0.77 -17.22 -20.78
CA PHE A 46 0.76 -16.14 -19.80
C PHE A 46 0.85 -16.70 -18.39
N GLN A 47 1.62 -16.02 -17.55
CA GLN A 47 1.87 -16.45 -16.19
C GLN A 47 1.52 -15.35 -15.21
N GLY A 48 0.77 -15.71 -14.19
CA GLY A 48 0.47 -14.86 -13.05
C GLY A 48 1.24 -15.29 -11.82
N LEU A 49 0.91 -14.65 -10.71
CA LEU A 49 1.54 -14.96 -9.44
C LEU A 49 1.13 -16.34 -8.91
N TRP A 50 -0.11 -16.79 -9.17
CA TRP A 50 -0.70 -18.00 -8.58
C TRP A 50 -0.86 -19.18 -9.55
N MET A 51 -0.95 -18.89 -10.84
CA MET A 51 -1.26 -19.84 -11.89
C MET A 51 -0.49 -19.50 -13.15
N HIS A 52 -0.24 -20.50 -13.98
CA HIS A 52 0.22 -20.33 -15.34
C HIS A 52 -0.85 -20.87 -16.29
N CYS A 53 -1.03 -20.20 -17.42
CA CYS A 53 -2.05 -20.54 -18.39
C CYS A 53 -1.45 -20.56 -19.79
N ALA A 54 -2.02 -21.42 -20.64
CA ALA A 54 -1.72 -21.49 -22.06
C ALA A 54 -3.04 -21.48 -22.85
N ALA A 55 -3.14 -20.59 -23.84
CA ALA A 55 -4.23 -20.58 -24.80
C ALA A 55 -3.74 -21.15 -26.13
N THR A 56 -4.52 -22.04 -26.74
CA THR A 56 -4.20 -22.65 -28.04
C THR A 56 -4.96 -21.93 -29.16
N ALA A 57 -4.49 -21.98 -30.41
CA ALA A 57 -5.17 -21.40 -31.57
C ALA A 57 -6.64 -21.87 -31.77
N VAL A 58 -7.01 -23.02 -31.21
CA VAL A 58 -8.38 -23.57 -31.23
C VAL A 58 -9.30 -22.90 -30.17
N GLY A 59 -8.80 -21.89 -29.44
CA GLY A 59 -9.55 -21.16 -28.41
C GLY A 59 -9.58 -21.84 -27.03
N ALA A 60 -8.99 -23.03 -26.89
CA ALA A 60 -8.90 -23.71 -25.61
C ALA A 60 -7.88 -23.02 -24.69
N ILE A 61 -8.33 -22.63 -23.48
CA ILE A 61 -7.50 -22.06 -22.42
C ILE A 61 -7.32 -23.11 -21.32
N GLN A 62 -6.08 -23.50 -21.04
CA GLN A 62 -5.75 -24.43 -19.97
C GLN A 62 -4.92 -23.69 -18.90
N CYS A 63 -5.45 -23.61 -17.68
CA CYS A 63 -4.80 -22.96 -16.55
C CYS A 63 -4.43 -23.98 -15.48
N HIS A 64 -3.18 -23.99 -15.07
CA HIS A 64 -2.68 -24.84 -14.01
C HIS A 64 -2.17 -24.01 -12.83
N ARG A 65 -2.63 -24.36 -11.62
CA ARG A 65 -2.10 -23.79 -10.38
C ARG A 65 -0.73 -24.38 -10.09
N TYR A 66 0.19 -23.58 -9.56
CA TYR A 66 1.47 -24.11 -9.09
C TYR A 66 1.22 -25.03 -7.88
N LYS A 67 1.38 -26.35 -8.08
CA LYS A 67 1.01 -27.39 -7.10
C LYS A 67 2.03 -27.57 -5.96
N THR A 68 3.27 -27.16 -6.16
CA THR A 68 4.38 -27.42 -5.22
C THR A 68 5.20 -26.16 -4.99
N VAL A 69 5.34 -25.77 -3.72
CA VAL A 69 6.16 -24.62 -3.29
C VAL A 69 7.65 -24.88 -3.53
N LEU A 70 8.10 -26.14 -3.41
CA LEU A 70 9.49 -26.56 -3.62
C LEU A 70 9.95 -26.55 -5.09
N GLY A 71 9.02 -26.59 -6.05
CA GLY A 71 9.34 -26.64 -7.49
C GLY A 71 9.25 -25.28 -8.19
N LEU A 72 8.92 -24.21 -7.46
CA LEU A 72 8.70 -22.88 -8.02
C LEU A 72 9.95 -22.00 -7.83
N PRO A 73 10.30 -21.12 -8.79
CA PRO A 73 11.41 -20.19 -8.62
C PRO A 73 11.25 -19.38 -7.34
N GLY A 74 12.30 -19.33 -6.50
CA GLY A 74 12.24 -18.71 -5.17
C GLY A 74 11.81 -17.24 -5.19
N TYR A 75 12.14 -16.50 -6.26
CA TYR A 75 11.73 -15.10 -6.42
C TYR A 75 10.19 -14.95 -6.51
N ILE A 76 9.47 -15.91 -7.11
CA ILE A 76 8.00 -15.86 -7.19
C ILE A 76 7.37 -16.03 -5.81
N GLN A 77 7.97 -16.88 -4.97
CA GLN A 77 7.51 -17.06 -3.58
C GLN A 77 7.77 -15.80 -2.75
N ALA A 78 8.94 -15.15 -2.92
CA ALA A 78 9.22 -13.87 -2.28
C ALA A 78 8.23 -12.78 -2.72
N CYS A 79 7.97 -12.64 -4.03
CA CYS A 79 6.97 -11.70 -4.56
C CYS A 79 5.57 -11.98 -4.00
N ARG A 80 5.16 -13.26 -3.85
CA ARG A 80 3.89 -13.63 -3.19
C ARG A 80 3.82 -13.11 -1.76
N ALA A 81 4.86 -13.38 -0.97
CA ALA A 81 4.90 -12.93 0.41
C ALA A 81 4.79 -11.41 0.49
N LEU A 82 5.58 -10.68 -0.32
CA LEU A 82 5.57 -9.22 -0.36
C LEU A 82 4.20 -8.64 -0.78
N MET A 83 3.55 -9.19 -1.80
CA MET A 83 2.22 -8.74 -2.22
C MET A 83 1.15 -9.02 -1.16
N ILE A 84 1.19 -10.18 -0.51
CA ILE A 84 0.26 -10.51 0.58
C ILE A 84 0.47 -9.56 1.76
N THR A 85 1.73 -9.32 2.15
CA THR A 85 2.02 -8.35 3.23
C THR A 85 1.58 -6.95 2.87
N SER A 86 1.73 -6.54 1.60
CA SER A 86 1.22 -5.25 1.11
C SER A 86 -0.29 -5.16 1.30
N VAL A 87 -1.06 -6.11 0.76
CA VAL A 87 -2.52 -6.09 0.84
C VAL A 87 -3.03 -6.07 2.29
N LEU A 88 -2.37 -6.79 3.20
CA LEU A 88 -2.70 -6.77 4.63
C LEU A 88 -2.38 -5.41 5.27
N LEU A 89 -1.18 -4.88 5.05
CA LEU A 89 -0.77 -3.56 5.55
C LEU A 89 -1.66 -2.45 5.00
N GLY A 90 -2.00 -2.50 3.71
CA GLY A 90 -2.91 -1.58 3.05
C GLY A 90 -4.32 -1.63 3.63
N LEU A 91 -4.84 -2.83 3.90
CA LEU A 91 -6.17 -3.00 4.53
C LEU A 91 -6.20 -2.35 5.92
N PHE A 92 -5.22 -2.67 6.77
CA PHE A 92 -5.13 -2.07 8.10
C PHE A 92 -4.90 -0.56 8.02
N GLY A 93 -4.05 -0.11 7.09
CA GLY A 93 -3.77 1.31 6.86
C GLY A 93 -5.03 2.10 6.47
N VAL A 94 -5.86 1.56 5.57
CA VAL A 94 -7.15 2.15 5.19
C VAL A 94 -8.11 2.20 6.39
N ILE A 95 -8.30 1.08 7.11
CA ILE A 95 -9.21 1.02 8.26
C ILE A 95 -8.81 2.03 9.34
N ILE A 96 -7.53 2.09 9.69
CA ILE A 96 -7.01 3.02 10.68
C ILE A 96 -7.15 4.46 10.19
N SER A 97 -6.86 4.73 8.92
CA SER A 97 -7.02 6.07 8.32
C SER A 97 -8.48 6.53 8.34
N LEU A 98 -9.44 5.62 8.11
CA LEU A 98 -10.87 5.89 8.23
C LEU A 98 -11.22 6.34 9.66
N LEU A 99 -10.77 5.59 10.68
CA LEU A 99 -11.01 5.90 12.10
C LEU A 99 -10.36 7.23 12.54
N GLY A 100 -9.26 7.64 11.89
CA GLY A 100 -8.56 8.91 12.17
C GLY A 100 -9.23 10.15 11.59
N MET A 101 -10.28 10.01 10.77
CA MET A 101 -10.93 11.16 10.13
C MET A 101 -11.80 11.99 11.08
N LYS A 102 -11.79 13.30 10.88
CA LYS A 102 -12.56 14.26 11.69
C LYS A 102 -14.08 14.10 11.55
N PHE A 103 -14.56 13.63 10.40
CA PHE A 103 -15.99 13.45 10.10
C PHE A 103 -16.60 12.26 10.85
N ILE A 104 -15.78 11.29 11.28
CA ILE A 104 -16.24 10.14 12.05
C ILE A 104 -16.28 10.53 13.54
N LYS A 105 -17.48 10.78 14.06
CA LYS A 105 -17.74 10.98 15.49
C LYS A 105 -17.78 9.62 16.21
N ILE A 106 -16.62 8.98 16.35
CA ILE A 106 -16.44 7.88 17.31
C ILE A 106 -15.97 8.48 18.63
N GLY A 107 -16.91 8.64 19.56
CA GLY A 107 -16.65 9.08 20.93
C GLY A 107 -16.11 10.51 21.11
N HIS A 108 -15.74 10.83 22.35
CA HIS A 108 -15.17 12.11 22.78
C HIS A 108 -13.62 12.05 22.69
N ILE A 109 -13.09 11.69 21.52
CA ILE A 109 -11.64 11.58 21.29
C ILE A 109 -11.12 12.96 20.85
N SER A 110 -10.02 13.42 21.46
CA SER A 110 -9.42 14.72 21.11
C SER A 110 -8.87 14.73 19.68
N ASP A 111 -8.88 15.89 19.03
CA ASP A 111 -8.45 16.04 17.64
C ASP A 111 -6.97 15.64 17.42
N HIS A 112 -6.13 15.80 18.45
CA HIS A 112 -4.74 15.37 18.44
C HIS A 112 -4.58 13.84 18.34
N LEU A 113 -5.47 13.09 18.99
CA LEU A 113 -5.44 11.63 18.96
C LEU A 113 -5.92 11.12 17.60
N LYS A 114 -6.96 11.74 17.03
CA LYS A 114 -7.43 11.43 15.66
C LYS A 114 -6.34 11.70 14.61
N ALA A 115 -5.62 12.81 14.73
CA ALA A 115 -4.49 13.13 13.86
C ALA A 115 -3.35 12.10 13.95
N LYS A 116 -3.01 11.64 15.16
CA LYS A 116 -2.03 10.56 15.35
C LYS A 116 -2.48 9.24 14.70
N ILE A 117 -3.75 8.87 14.85
CA ILE A 117 -4.33 7.66 14.24
C ILE A 117 -4.25 7.77 12.71
N ALA A 118 -4.63 8.90 12.13
CA ALA A 118 -4.54 9.14 10.68
C ALA A 118 -3.08 9.07 10.18
N THR A 119 -2.13 9.60 10.94
CA THR A 119 -0.70 9.50 10.63
C THR A 119 -0.21 8.06 10.64
N PHE A 120 -0.61 7.27 11.64
CA PHE A 120 -0.25 5.86 11.74
C PHE A 120 -0.81 5.06 10.55
N GLY A 121 -2.07 5.32 10.16
CA GLY A 121 -2.66 4.75 8.95
C GLY A 121 -1.89 5.13 7.68
N GLY A 122 -1.43 6.38 7.58
CA GLY A 122 -0.57 6.85 6.48
C GLY A 122 0.77 6.12 6.40
N ILE A 123 1.43 5.88 7.54
CA ILE A 123 2.69 5.11 7.60
C ILE A 123 2.48 3.67 7.13
N MET A 124 1.37 3.03 7.51
CA MET A 124 1.04 1.68 7.04
C MET A 124 0.81 1.64 5.53
N LEU A 125 0.17 2.66 4.94
CA LEU A 125 0.03 2.79 3.48
C LEU A 125 1.37 3.01 2.78
N LEU A 126 2.31 3.76 3.37
CA LEU A 126 3.67 3.89 2.84
C LEU A 126 4.41 2.55 2.83
N LEU A 127 4.32 1.79 3.92
CA LEU A 127 4.92 0.46 4.03
C LEU A 127 4.29 -0.54 3.04
N SER A 128 2.96 -0.49 2.90
CA SER A 128 2.21 -1.23 1.87
C SER A 128 2.78 -0.94 0.49
N GLY A 129 2.74 0.32 0.06
CA GLY A 129 3.21 0.72 -1.27
C GLY A 129 4.69 0.40 -1.53
N ALA A 130 5.56 0.55 -0.53
CA ALA A 130 6.97 0.17 -0.66
C ALA A 130 7.15 -1.35 -0.87
N SER A 131 6.35 -2.16 -0.16
CA SER A 131 6.39 -3.62 -0.28
C SER A 131 5.85 -4.10 -1.63
N SER A 132 4.72 -3.56 -2.10
CA SER A 132 4.17 -3.89 -3.42
C SER A 132 5.11 -3.42 -4.53
N LEU A 133 5.64 -2.18 -4.47
CA LEU A 133 6.61 -1.65 -5.44
C LEU A 133 7.85 -2.54 -5.56
N THR A 134 8.40 -2.98 -4.41
CA THR A 134 9.54 -3.89 -4.39
C THR A 134 9.20 -5.22 -5.04
N ALA A 135 8.02 -5.79 -4.75
CA ALA A 135 7.59 -7.06 -5.33
C ALA A 135 7.46 -7.01 -6.85
N VAL A 136 6.78 -5.99 -7.38
CA VAL A 136 6.56 -5.85 -8.84
C VAL A 136 7.83 -5.44 -9.57
N SER A 137 8.67 -4.60 -8.97
CA SER A 137 9.95 -4.17 -9.57
C SER A 137 10.95 -5.32 -9.60
N TRP A 138 11.03 -6.10 -8.51
CA TRP A 138 11.85 -7.31 -8.49
C TRP A 138 11.38 -8.29 -9.55
N TYR A 139 10.08 -8.57 -9.62
CA TYR A 139 9.54 -9.50 -10.63
C TYR A 139 9.85 -9.03 -12.06
N ALA A 140 9.64 -7.74 -12.35
CA ALA A 140 9.97 -7.15 -13.64
C ALA A 140 11.47 -7.28 -13.97
N SER A 141 12.35 -7.02 -13.01
CA SER A 141 13.79 -7.12 -13.21
C SER A 141 14.23 -8.54 -13.57
N GLN A 142 13.64 -9.57 -12.97
CA GLN A 142 13.92 -10.96 -13.32
C GLN A 142 13.45 -11.29 -14.74
N VAL A 143 12.25 -10.84 -15.13
CA VAL A 143 11.73 -11.06 -16.49
C VAL A 143 12.62 -10.40 -17.54
N ILE A 144 13.09 -9.19 -17.26
CA ILE A 144 13.98 -8.45 -18.15
C ILE A 144 15.34 -9.16 -18.26
N GLN A 145 15.92 -9.59 -17.14
CA GLN A 145 17.18 -10.34 -17.14
C GLN A 145 17.06 -11.65 -17.93
N ASP A 146 15.97 -12.38 -17.75
CA ASP A 146 15.70 -13.61 -18.50
C ASP A 146 15.52 -13.33 -19.99
N PHE A 147 14.95 -12.20 -20.38
CA PHE A 147 14.77 -11.80 -21.79
C PHE A 147 16.10 -11.53 -22.50
N TYR A 148 17.07 -10.91 -21.82
CA TYR A 148 18.38 -10.55 -22.38
C TYR A 148 19.45 -11.62 -22.18
N ASN A 149 19.17 -12.72 -21.48
CA ASN A 149 20.15 -13.75 -21.22
C ASN A 149 20.41 -14.58 -22.51
N PRO A 150 21.64 -14.55 -23.08
CA PRO A 150 21.95 -15.27 -24.32
C PRO A 150 21.92 -16.79 -24.17
N LEU A 151 21.97 -17.30 -22.93
CA LEU A 151 21.88 -18.73 -22.61
C LEU A 151 20.44 -19.18 -22.33
N GLY A 152 19.49 -18.24 -22.17
CA GLY A 152 18.07 -18.53 -22.06
C GLY A 152 17.54 -18.93 -23.43
N GLY A 153 17.03 -20.16 -23.56
CA GLY A 153 16.49 -20.68 -24.82
C GLY A 153 15.39 -19.81 -25.45
N SER A 154 14.83 -20.23 -26.59
CA SER A 154 13.90 -19.46 -27.45
C SER A 154 12.57 -18.98 -26.80
N LEU A 155 12.39 -19.13 -25.49
CA LEU A 155 11.19 -18.75 -24.75
C LEU A 155 11.38 -17.41 -24.03
N LYS A 156 11.12 -16.31 -24.75
CA LYS A 156 11.19 -14.95 -24.21
C LYS A 156 9.85 -14.52 -23.59
N PHE A 157 9.88 -13.76 -22.50
CA PHE A 157 8.69 -13.20 -21.85
C PHE A 157 8.75 -11.67 -21.77
N GLU A 158 7.60 -11.04 -21.95
CA GLU A 158 7.34 -9.60 -21.82
C GLU A 158 6.55 -9.31 -20.54
N LEU A 159 6.60 -8.05 -20.11
CA LEU A 159 5.90 -7.57 -18.92
C LEU A 159 4.38 -7.58 -19.16
N GLY A 160 3.64 -8.25 -18.27
CA GLY A 160 2.19 -8.33 -18.36
C GLY A 160 1.47 -7.13 -17.72
N PRO A 161 0.18 -6.92 -18.06
CA PRO A 161 -0.66 -5.84 -17.51
C PRO A 161 -0.74 -5.85 -15.97
N GLY A 162 -0.64 -7.02 -15.32
CA GLY A 162 -0.68 -7.13 -13.86
C GLY A 162 0.45 -6.36 -13.15
N LEU A 163 1.63 -6.26 -13.76
CA LEU A 163 2.75 -5.50 -13.21
C LEU A 163 2.48 -3.98 -13.26
N TYR A 164 1.95 -3.47 -14.37
CA TYR A 164 1.61 -2.06 -14.51
C TYR A 164 0.54 -1.62 -13.52
N ILE A 165 -0.49 -2.46 -13.31
CA ILE A 165 -1.52 -2.22 -12.28
C ILE A 165 -0.89 -2.15 -10.89
N GLY A 166 0.08 -3.04 -10.59
CA GLY A 166 0.78 -3.04 -9.31
C GLY A 166 1.65 -1.79 -9.10
N TRP A 167 2.37 -1.32 -10.13
CA TRP A 167 3.10 -0.04 -10.08
C TRP A 167 2.18 1.15 -9.83
N GLY A 168 1.02 1.17 -10.51
CA GLY A 168 -0.01 2.18 -10.28
C GLY A 168 -0.52 2.15 -8.84
N GLY A 169 -0.92 0.98 -8.35
CA GLY A 169 -1.37 0.77 -6.97
C GLY A 169 -0.33 1.23 -5.95
N ALA A 170 0.92 0.78 -6.09
CA ALA A 170 2.01 1.15 -5.20
C ALA A 170 2.28 2.66 -5.16
N SER A 171 2.26 3.31 -6.32
CA SER A 171 2.45 4.77 -6.44
C SER A 171 1.33 5.54 -5.74
N LEU A 172 0.07 5.12 -5.93
CA LEU A 172 -1.07 5.71 -5.23
C LEU A 172 -1.01 5.47 -3.72
N ALA A 173 -0.58 4.29 -3.27
CA ALA A 173 -0.43 3.97 -1.85
C ALA A 173 0.62 4.89 -1.20
N ILE A 174 1.76 5.09 -1.86
CA ILE A 174 2.84 5.96 -1.37
C ILE A 174 2.36 7.43 -1.31
N LEU A 175 1.74 7.92 -2.39
CA LEU A 175 1.22 9.30 -2.43
C LEU A 175 0.11 9.51 -1.39
N GLY A 176 -0.84 8.59 -1.29
CA GLY A 176 -1.93 8.65 -0.31
C GLY A 176 -1.42 8.62 1.13
N GLY A 177 -0.47 7.72 1.43
CA GLY A 177 0.19 7.65 2.73
C GLY A 177 0.97 8.91 3.08
N ALA A 178 1.70 9.49 2.12
CA ALA A 178 2.42 10.74 2.30
C ALA A 178 1.50 11.93 2.58
N LEU A 179 0.36 12.04 1.88
CA LEU A 179 -0.65 13.07 2.12
C LEU A 179 -1.27 12.96 3.52
N LEU A 180 -1.59 11.73 3.96
CA LEU A 180 -2.10 11.47 5.31
C LEU A 180 -1.08 11.83 6.40
N CYS A 181 0.20 11.51 6.19
CA CYS A 181 1.28 11.90 7.11
C CYS A 181 1.51 13.42 7.13
N GLY A 182 1.49 14.07 5.95
CA GLY A 182 1.72 15.51 5.80
C GLY A 182 0.60 16.37 6.40
N SER A 183 -0.62 15.84 6.45
CA SER A 183 -1.79 16.52 7.01
C SER A 183 -1.65 16.87 8.50
N CYS A 184 -0.76 16.20 9.24
CA CYS A 184 -0.49 16.50 10.64
C CYS A 184 0.68 17.46 10.85
N ARG A 185 1.64 17.51 9.93
CA ARG A 185 2.80 18.42 9.99
C ARG A 185 2.41 19.89 9.78
N GLY A 186 1.31 20.15 9.08
CA GLY A 186 0.72 21.49 8.95
C GLY A 186 0.18 22.06 10.26
N SER A 187 0.08 21.28 11.34
CA SER A 187 -0.23 21.76 12.69
C SER A 187 0.99 21.85 13.62
N SER A 188 2.18 21.46 13.16
CA SER A 188 3.41 21.44 13.97
C SER A 188 4.59 22.20 13.32
N THR A 189 4.38 22.78 12.14
CA THR A 189 5.38 23.64 11.46
C THR A 189 4.96 25.10 11.56
N GLU A 190 4.76 25.58 12.78
CA GLU A 190 5.24 26.91 13.14
C GLU A 190 6.60 26.68 13.80
N LEU A 191 7.65 26.55 12.98
CA LEU A 191 9.00 26.80 13.48
C LEU A 191 9.07 28.30 13.81
N PRO A 192 9.61 28.68 14.98
CA PRO A 192 9.53 30.03 15.50
C PRO A 192 10.53 30.91 14.74
N THR A 193 10.09 31.52 13.65
CA THR A 193 10.78 32.67 13.06
C THR A 193 10.26 33.94 13.72
N GLY A 194 11.07 34.49 14.61
CA GLY A 194 10.90 35.85 15.13
C GLY A 194 10.63 35.88 16.63
N TYR A 195 11.66 36.26 17.38
CA TYR A 195 11.48 36.77 18.74
C TYR A 195 10.54 37.98 18.68
N ASP A 196 9.36 37.87 19.30
CA ASP A 196 8.65 39.03 19.80
C ASP A 196 8.18 38.73 21.22
N TYR A 197 8.79 39.44 22.17
CA TYR A 197 8.43 39.37 23.57
C TYR A 197 7.14 40.15 23.75
N THR A 198 6.04 39.47 24.04
CA THR A 198 4.91 40.16 24.68
C THR A 198 4.33 39.26 25.76
N TYR A 199 4.64 39.63 27.00
CA TYR A 199 3.97 39.15 28.19
C TYR A 199 2.49 39.57 28.16
N SER A 200 1.57 38.62 28.28
CA SER A 200 0.24 38.89 28.85
C SER A 200 -0.39 37.65 29.49
N VAL A 201 -0.16 37.56 30.80
CA VAL A 201 -1.14 37.28 31.87
C VAL A 201 -2.28 36.26 31.58
N ASN A 202 -2.09 35.08 32.18
CA ASN A 202 -3.02 34.36 33.06
C ASN A 202 -4.40 33.92 32.54
N SER A 203 -4.56 32.60 32.36
CA SER A 203 -5.83 31.89 32.57
C SER A 203 -5.55 30.39 32.77
N GLN A 204 -5.09 30.05 33.97
CA GLN A 204 -5.25 28.72 34.52
C GLN A 204 -6.75 28.37 34.61
N ARG A 205 -7.19 27.35 33.87
CA ARG A 205 -8.24 26.45 34.38
C ARG A 205 -8.05 25.02 33.86
N GLN A 206 -7.26 24.28 34.64
CA GLN A 206 -7.25 22.82 34.70
C GLN A 206 -8.67 22.28 34.87
N LYS A 207 -8.98 21.14 34.23
CA LYS A 207 -9.81 20.07 34.83
C LYS A 207 -9.37 18.71 34.30
N ILE A 208 -8.42 18.09 35.00
CA ILE A 208 -8.25 16.63 35.03
C ILE A 208 -8.32 16.23 36.51
N CYS A 209 -9.19 15.28 36.79
CA CYS A 209 -9.61 14.79 38.10
C CYS A 209 -8.46 14.24 38.95
N ALA A 210 -8.57 14.40 40.26
CA ALA A 210 -7.89 13.58 41.26
C ALA A 210 -8.93 12.67 41.96
N PRO A 211 -8.56 11.43 42.37
CA PRO A 211 -9.44 10.51 43.07
C PRO A 211 -9.49 10.78 44.59
N ALA A 212 -10.46 10.12 45.22
CA ALA A 212 -10.85 10.25 46.61
C ALA A 212 -9.75 10.01 47.66
N LEU A 213 -9.78 10.79 48.74
CA LEU A 213 -9.47 10.30 50.09
C LEU A 213 -10.25 11.10 51.15
N SER A 214 -10.99 10.36 51.96
CA SER A 214 -11.64 10.74 53.22
C SER A 214 -10.69 11.51 54.15
N THR A 215 -11.19 12.48 54.94
CA THR A 215 -11.29 12.40 56.43
C THR A 215 -11.94 13.68 56.99
N ASN A 216 -12.86 13.47 57.93
CA ASN A 216 -13.59 14.45 58.75
C ASN A 216 -12.69 15.50 59.43
N ALA A 217 -13.22 16.70 59.70
CA ALA A 217 -13.23 17.30 61.04
C ALA A 217 -14.06 18.59 61.06
N TYR A 218 -14.69 18.80 62.21
CA TYR A 218 -15.71 19.79 62.54
C TYR A 218 -15.12 21.15 62.97
N VAL A 219 -16.04 22.13 63.02
CA VAL A 219 -16.03 23.46 63.66
C VAL A 219 -15.47 24.60 62.82
#